data_AF-A0A259PQQ2-F1
#
_entry.id   AF-A0A259PQQ2-F1
#
_cell.length_a   1.000
_cell.length_b   1.000
_cell.length_c   1.000
_cell.angle_alpha   90.00
_cell.angle_beta   90.00
_cell.angle_gamma   90.00
#
_symmetry.space_group_name_H-M   'P 1'
#
loop_
_entity.id
_entity.type
_entity.pdbx_description
1 polymer ?
#
loop_
_entity_poly.entity_id
_entity_poly.type
_entity_poly.pdbx_seq_one_letter_code
_entity_poly.pdbx_strand_id
1 'polypeptide(L)'
;MPRLLAAASTVAVLAALAACSNGGPGPSRSTPGDVTVGPSVGVQKQAAPTATVPARWPLTGVAGTVANRPALAVKIENSREARPQTGLDQADMVWEEVVEGGITRFAAVFDSQVPAEVGPVRSVRPMDSTILAPMHGLIAFSGGQPGFVQLLSDAGLQLFSQDRGAPGFARKSGVGSAPHNVYGTPSTWWSNADAQHQAPPAPQFVIARQTSAASAVV
;
A
#
# COMPACT_ATOMS: atom_id res chain seq x y z
N MET A 1 -60.31 -46.78 -31.59
CA MET A 1 -60.00 -45.49 -32.24
C MET A 1 -58.86 -45.70 -33.24
N PRO A 2 -58.90 -45.04 -34.40
CA PRO A 2 -58.36 -45.58 -35.66
C PRO A 2 -57.06 -44.88 -36.11
N ARG A 3 -56.30 -45.59 -36.97
CA ARG A 3 -55.59 -45.09 -38.18
C ARG A 3 -54.48 -44.01 -37.96
N LEU A 4 -53.40 -43.88 -38.73
CA LEU A 4 -53.18 -43.70 -40.18
C LEU A 4 -51.62 -43.61 -40.31
N LEU A 5 -50.97 -44.28 -41.29
CA LEU A 5 -50.35 -43.69 -42.51
C LEU A 5 -49.19 -42.70 -42.24
N ALA A 6 -48.12 -42.56 -43.02
CA ALA A 6 -47.78 -42.85 -44.41
C ALA A 6 -46.24 -42.67 -44.52
N ALA A 7 -45.49 -43.53 -45.21
CA ALA A 7 -45.13 -43.41 -46.64
C ALA A 7 -44.38 -42.13 -47.02
N ALA A 8 -43.10 -42.28 -47.38
CA ALA A 8 -42.43 -41.50 -48.42
C ALA A 8 -41.16 -42.26 -48.86
N SER A 9 -40.73 -42.35 -50.12
CA SER A 9 -41.34 -42.17 -51.43
C SER A 9 -40.28 -42.59 -52.46
N THR A 10 -40.70 -43.34 -53.49
CA THR A 10 -40.20 -43.39 -54.90
C THR A 10 -38.69 -43.54 -55.20
N VAL A 11 -38.19 -44.62 -55.83
CA VAL A 11 -38.42 -45.19 -57.20
C VAL A 11 -37.64 -44.48 -58.32
N ALA A 12 -36.73 -45.23 -58.98
CA ALA A 12 -36.44 -45.33 -60.44
C ALA A 12 -34.95 -45.75 -60.63
N VAL A 13 -34.52 -46.97 -60.98
CA VAL A 13 -34.84 -47.98 -62.01
C VAL A 13 -34.35 -47.63 -63.43
N LEU A 14 -33.42 -48.48 -63.94
CA LEU A 14 -33.01 -48.78 -65.34
C LEU A 14 -32.26 -47.66 -66.09
N ALA A 15 -31.20 -47.87 -66.89
CA ALA A 15 -30.67 -49.01 -67.66
C ALA A 15 -29.13 -48.78 -67.84
N ALA A 16 -28.25 -49.59 -68.42
CA ALA A 16 -28.37 -50.68 -69.37
C ALA A 16 -27.08 -51.53 -69.33
N LEU A 17 -27.21 -52.79 -69.75
CA LEU A 17 -26.14 -53.70 -70.13
C LEU A 17 -25.31 -53.13 -71.29
N ALA A 18 -23.99 -53.33 -71.26
CA ALA A 18 -23.13 -53.63 -72.42
C ALA A 18 -21.70 -53.84 -71.90
N ALA A 19 -21.23 -55.09 -71.82
CA ALA A 19 -20.44 -55.72 -72.86
C ALA A 19 -18.93 -55.54 -72.61
N CYS A 20 -18.29 -56.68 -72.39
CA CYS A 20 -16.85 -56.85 -72.44
C CYS A 20 -16.29 -56.28 -73.76
N SER A 21 -15.20 -55.51 -73.71
CA SER A 21 -13.89 -55.99 -74.19
C SER A 21 -12.84 -54.88 -74.15
N ASN A 22 -11.60 -55.37 -74.24
CA ASN A 22 -10.40 -54.72 -74.75
C ASN A 22 -9.51 -53.95 -73.77
N GLY A 23 -8.33 -54.55 -73.59
CA GLY A 23 -7.21 -54.01 -72.86
C GLY A 23 -6.61 -52.76 -73.49
N GLY A 24 -6.11 -51.92 -72.60
CA GLY A 24 -5.15 -50.86 -72.89
C GLY A 24 -4.11 -50.83 -71.78
N PRO A 25 -2.86 -50.38 -72.05
CA PRO A 25 -1.77 -50.38 -71.07
C PRO A 25 -2.09 -49.41 -69.92
N GLY A 26 -1.81 -49.84 -68.68
CA GLY A 26 -2.15 -49.08 -67.47
C GLY A 26 -1.42 -47.73 -67.35
N PRO A 27 -2.00 -46.74 -66.65
CA PRO A 27 -1.32 -45.49 -66.34
C PRO A 27 -0.19 -45.73 -65.32
N SER A 28 0.99 -45.17 -65.61
CA SER A 28 2.12 -45.09 -64.68
C SER A 28 1.68 -44.47 -63.36
N ARG A 29 1.75 -45.27 -62.30
CA ARG A 29 1.51 -44.84 -60.92
C ARG A 29 2.75 -44.09 -60.43
N SER A 30 2.68 -42.76 -60.39
CA SER A 30 3.66 -41.93 -59.67
C SER A 30 3.52 -42.19 -58.16
N THR A 31 4.59 -42.70 -57.55
CA THR A 31 4.68 -42.92 -56.10
C THR A 31 4.55 -41.58 -55.36
N PRO A 32 3.61 -41.38 -54.43
CA PRO A 32 3.69 -40.28 -53.49
C PRO A 32 4.95 -40.49 -52.64
N GLY A 33 5.85 -39.52 -52.62
CA GLY A 33 6.97 -39.53 -51.67
C GLY A 33 6.41 -39.40 -50.26
N ASP A 34 6.77 -40.34 -49.38
CA ASP A 34 6.50 -40.21 -47.96
C ASP A 34 7.21 -38.96 -47.43
N VAL A 35 6.43 -37.95 -47.03
CA VAL A 35 6.94 -36.80 -46.29
C VAL A 35 6.80 -37.12 -44.81
N THR A 36 7.88 -37.56 -44.18
CA THR A 36 7.92 -37.73 -42.73
C THR A 36 7.93 -36.36 -42.07
N VAL A 37 6.77 -35.89 -41.61
CA VAL A 37 6.68 -34.72 -40.71
C VAL A 37 6.97 -35.22 -39.30
N GLY A 38 8.17 -34.93 -38.79
CA GLY A 38 8.50 -35.20 -37.39
C GLY A 38 7.63 -34.34 -36.46
N PRO A 39 7.23 -34.84 -35.27
CA PRO A 39 6.46 -34.04 -34.33
C PRO A 39 7.32 -32.86 -33.83
N SER A 40 7.06 -31.65 -34.32
CA SER A 40 7.62 -30.44 -33.73
C SER A 40 6.75 -30.03 -32.53
N VAL A 41 7.13 -30.50 -31.34
CA VAL A 41 6.59 -29.94 -30.09
C VAL A 41 7.22 -28.56 -29.92
N GLY A 42 6.54 -27.52 -30.43
CA GLY A 42 6.89 -26.15 -30.11
C GLY A 42 6.66 -25.94 -28.62
N VAL A 43 7.73 -25.87 -27.83
CA VAL A 43 7.65 -25.48 -26.42
C VAL A 43 7.20 -24.02 -26.38
N GLN A 44 5.89 -23.80 -26.29
CA GLN A 44 5.30 -22.50 -25.99
C GLN A 44 5.64 -22.20 -24.52
N LYS A 45 6.85 -21.65 -24.30
CA LYS A 45 7.24 -21.12 -22.99
C LYS A 45 6.46 -19.82 -22.79
N GLN A 46 5.20 -19.94 -22.36
CA GLN A 46 4.41 -18.82 -21.88
C GLN A 46 5.22 -18.17 -20.74
N ALA A 47 5.52 -16.88 -20.86
CA ALA A 47 6.15 -16.15 -19.77
C ALA A 47 5.28 -16.31 -18.52
N ALA A 48 5.89 -16.68 -17.40
CA ALA A 48 5.20 -16.76 -16.13
C ALA A 48 4.52 -15.41 -15.86
N PRO A 49 3.26 -15.39 -15.39
CA PRO A 49 2.62 -14.14 -15.00
C PRO A 49 3.51 -13.43 -13.99
N THR A 50 3.85 -12.16 -14.25
CA THR A 50 4.57 -11.33 -13.28
C THR A 50 3.70 -11.24 -12.04
N ALA A 51 4.14 -11.84 -10.93
CA ALA A 51 3.44 -11.74 -9.66
C ALA A 51 3.47 -10.28 -9.20
N THR A 52 2.31 -9.61 -9.22
CA THR A 52 2.17 -8.26 -8.68
C THR A 52 2.28 -8.34 -7.16
N VAL A 53 3.45 -7.96 -6.62
CA VAL A 53 3.61 -7.81 -5.17
C VAL A 53 2.80 -6.57 -4.75
N PRO A 54 1.80 -6.71 -3.87
CA PRO A 54 1.02 -5.56 -3.44
C PRO A 54 1.92 -4.55 -2.74
N ALA A 55 1.70 -3.26 -3.04
CA ALA A 55 2.34 -2.16 -2.33
C ALA A 55 2.03 -2.23 -0.83
N ARG A 56 2.95 -1.73 -0.01
CA ARG A 56 2.88 -1.77 1.44
C ARG A 56 3.29 -0.42 2.00
N TRP A 57 2.62 -0.01 3.07
CA TRP A 57 2.97 1.20 3.80
C TRP A 57 4.40 1.12 4.34
N PRO A 58 5.26 2.12 4.09
CA PRO A 58 6.67 2.06 4.47
C PRO A 58 6.90 1.85 5.97
N LEU A 59 6.05 2.46 6.81
CA LEU A 59 6.23 2.45 8.28
C LEU A 59 5.65 1.20 8.96
N THR A 60 4.64 0.56 8.37
CA THR A 60 3.93 -0.58 8.99
C THR A 60 4.14 -1.90 8.26
N GLY A 61 4.55 -1.86 6.99
CA GLY A 61 4.66 -3.03 6.14
C GLY A 61 3.31 -3.68 5.80
N VAL A 62 2.19 -3.09 6.21
CA VAL A 62 0.83 -3.58 5.89
C VAL A 62 0.51 -3.27 4.42
N ALA A 63 -0.14 -4.22 3.74
CA ALA A 63 -0.52 -4.05 2.34
C ALA A 63 -1.55 -2.93 2.19
N GLY A 64 -1.36 -2.06 1.20
CA GLY A 64 -2.22 -0.90 0.99
C GLY A 64 -1.75 0.00 -0.15
N THR A 65 -2.53 1.04 -0.42
CA THR A 65 -2.17 2.07 -1.40
C THR A 65 -1.39 3.17 -0.69
N VAL A 66 -0.07 3.20 -0.90
CA VAL A 66 0.81 4.22 -0.30
C VAL A 66 0.41 5.60 -0.82
N ALA A 67 0.11 6.52 0.10
CA ALA A 67 -0.17 7.90 -0.24
C ALA A 67 1.11 8.63 -0.64
N ASN A 68 1.02 9.54 -1.61
CA ASN A 68 2.14 10.41 -1.98
C ASN A 68 2.17 11.63 -1.06
N ARG A 69 2.64 11.44 0.17
CA ARG A 69 2.72 12.47 1.21
C ARG A 69 3.83 12.15 2.21
N PRO A 70 4.39 13.13 2.94
CA PRO A 70 5.38 12.89 3.97
C PRO A 70 4.78 12.20 5.20
N ALA A 71 5.62 11.52 5.98
CA ALA A 71 5.27 11.16 7.35
C ALA A 71 5.03 12.42 8.18
N LEU A 72 4.04 12.36 9.07
CA LEU A 72 3.75 13.41 10.04
C LEU A 72 4.01 12.88 11.43
N ALA A 73 4.97 13.47 12.13
CA ALA A 73 5.17 13.26 13.55
C ALA A 73 4.41 14.31 14.36
N VAL A 74 3.86 13.92 15.50
CA VAL A 74 3.20 14.81 16.45
C VAL A 74 3.73 14.51 17.84
N LYS A 75 4.17 15.56 18.54
CA LYS A 75 4.59 15.41 19.94
C LYS A 75 3.37 15.41 20.84
N ILE A 76 3.10 14.29 21.50
CA ILE A 76 1.89 14.06 22.29
C ILE A 76 2.22 13.92 23.79
N GLU A 77 1.39 14.51 24.64
CA GLU A 77 1.49 14.40 26.09
C GLU A 77 1.24 12.98 26.60
N ASN A 78 1.95 12.59 27.67
CA ASN A 78 1.65 11.36 28.39
C ASN A 78 1.63 11.52 29.92
N SER A 79 1.37 12.74 30.43
CA SER A 79 1.07 12.93 31.86
C SER A 79 -0.25 12.25 32.22
N ARG A 80 -0.48 11.99 33.52
CA ARG A 80 -1.70 11.30 33.97
C ARG A 80 -2.96 12.12 33.66
N GLU A 81 -2.85 13.44 33.76
CA GLU A 81 -3.93 14.41 33.57
C GLU A 81 -4.35 14.54 32.10
N ALA A 82 -3.46 14.20 31.16
CA ALA A 82 -3.69 14.29 29.73
C ALA A 82 -4.31 13.02 29.12
N ARG A 83 -4.50 11.97 29.91
CA ARG A 83 -5.02 10.68 29.44
C ARG A 83 -6.55 10.65 29.51
N PRO A 84 -7.23 10.03 28.52
CA PRO A 84 -6.66 9.35 27.35
C PRO A 84 -6.26 10.32 26.21
N GLN A 85 -5.26 9.92 25.42
CA GLN A 85 -4.89 10.61 24.17
C GLN A 85 -5.94 10.41 23.09
N THR A 86 -5.98 11.31 22.12
CA THR A 86 -6.81 11.21 20.90
C THR A 86 -5.92 10.93 19.69
N GLY A 87 -6.34 9.97 18.85
CA GLY A 87 -5.70 9.64 17.57
C GLY A 87 -4.44 8.77 17.68
N LEU A 88 -3.94 8.48 18.88
CA LEU A 88 -2.71 7.70 19.07
C LEU A 88 -2.81 6.27 18.53
N ASP A 89 -4.01 5.70 18.54
CA ASP A 89 -4.35 4.37 18.00
C ASP A 89 -4.23 4.27 16.48
N GLN A 90 -4.11 5.40 15.79
CA GLN A 90 -3.96 5.49 14.34
C GLN A 90 -2.53 5.80 13.91
N ALA A 91 -1.59 5.89 14.86
CA ALA A 91 -0.17 6.09 14.56
C ALA A 91 0.45 4.79 14.01
N ASP A 92 1.34 4.93 13.04
CA ASP A 92 2.10 3.81 12.50
C ASP A 92 3.27 3.43 13.42
N MET A 93 3.87 4.44 14.06
CA MET A 93 4.96 4.28 15.01
C MET A 93 4.75 5.23 16.18
N VAL A 94 5.02 4.76 17.39
CA VAL A 94 4.97 5.58 18.61
C VAL A 94 6.26 5.36 19.38
N TRP A 95 7.01 6.43 19.60
CA TRP A 95 8.17 6.44 20.48
C TRP A 95 7.77 7.03 21.82
N GLU A 96 7.96 6.30 22.91
CA GLU A 96 7.83 6.83 24.26
C GLU A 96 9.18 7.29 24.79
N GLU A 97 9.28 8.59 25.08
CA GLU A 97 10.51 9.22 25.55
C GLU A 97 10.33 9.72 26.98
N VAL A 98 11.28 9.43 27.86
CA VAL A 98 11.36 10.10 29.16
C VAL A 98 11.76 11.56 28.93
N VAL A 99 11.01 12.47 29.55
CA VAL A 99 11.23 13.92 29.42
C VAL A 99 11.62 14.55 30.75
N GLU A 100 10.89 15.56 31.24
CA GLU A 100 11.15 16.21 32.54
C GLU A 100 10.41 15.49 33.67
N GLY A 101 11.02 15.47 34.87
CA GLY A 101 10.35 15.05 36.10
C GLY A 101 9.89 13.60 36.15
N GLY A 102 10.47 12.72 35.31
CA GLY A 102 10.11 11.30 35.25
C GLY A 102 8.80 11.00 34.51
N ILE A 103 8.20 12.00 33.85
CA ILE A 103 7.06 11.81 32.96
C ILE A 103 7.57 11.53 31.55
N THR A 104 6.81 10.76 30.77
CA THR A 104 7.10 10.49 29.36
C THR A 104 6.26 11.36 28.42
N ARG A 105 6.67 11.42 27.15
CA ARG A 105 5.87 11.94 26.04
C ARG A 105 6.03 11.03 24.85
N PHE A 106 5.07 11.10 23.93
CA PHE A 106 5.12 10.34 22.71
C PHE A 106 5.58 11.19 21.52
N ALA A 107 6.41 10.64 20.65
CA ALA A 107 6.50 11.05 19.26
C ALA A 107 5.69 10.04 18.43
N ALA A 108 4.46 10.43 18.08
CA ALA A 108 3.57 9.59 17.28
C ALA A 108 3.69 9.96 15.80
N VAL A 109 3.99 8.97 14.97
CA VAL A 109 4.22 9.13 13.53
C VAL A 109 3.06 8.53 12.75
N PHE A 110 2.53 9.31 11.82
CA PHE A 110 1.40 8.97 10.98
C PHE A 110 1.82 9.03 9.50
N ASP A 111 1.49 7.98 8.75
CA ASP A 111 1.59 7.92 7.29
C ASP A 111 0.43 7.13 6.68
N SER A 112 0.07 5.96 7.23
CA SER A 112 -0.96 5.08 6.68
C SER A 112 -2.40 5.52 6.98
N GLN A 113 -2.59 6.24 8.09
CA GLN A 113 -3.89 6.70 8.55
C GLN A 113 -3.90 8.22 8.73
N VAL A 114 -5.10 8.81 8.75
CA VAL A 114 -5.33 10.25 8.92
C VAL A 114 -6.29 10.46 10.07
N PRO A 115 -5.79 10.74 11.27
CA PRO A 115 -6.66 11.13 12.36
C PRO A 115 -7.39 12.42 12.03
N ALA A 116 -8.68 12.48 12.38
CA ALA A 116 -9.43 13.73 12.33
C ALA A 116 -8.88 14.75 13.35
N GLU A 117 -8.39 14.25 14.48
CA GLU A 117 -7.83 15.05 15.57
C GLU A 117 -6.73 14.24 16.28
N VAL A 118 -5.72 14.92 16.80
CA VAL A 118 -4.64 14.33 17.59
C VAL A 118 -4.25 15.22 18.76
N GLY A 119 -3.93 14.62 19.90
CA GLY A 119 -3.43 15.34 21.07
C GLY A 119 -3.64 14.63 22.42
N PRO A 120 -3.32 15.30 23.54
CA PRO A 120 -2.83 16.68 23.60
C PRO A 120 -1.42 16.87 23.03
N VAL A 121 -1.20 17.93 22.24
CA VAL A 121 0.10 18.27 21.64
C VAL A 121 1.00 18.98 22.67
N ARG A 122 2.26 18.59 22.76
CA ARG A 122 3.22 19.11 23.74
C ARG A 122 4.60 19.40 23.15
N SER A 123 5.50 19.76 24.06
CA SER A 123 6.79 20.33 23.72
C SER A 123 7.80 19.28 23.32
N VAL A 124 8.54 19.61 22.27
CA VAL A 124 9.66 18.81 21.74
C VAL A 124 10.87 18.81 22.68
N ARG A 125 11.74 17.84 22.46
CA ARG A 125 12.93 17.46 23.22
C ARG A 125 14.07 17.13 22.26
N PRO A 126 15.33 17.13 22.72
CA PRO A 126 16.47 16.99 21.80
C PRO A 126 16.48 15.66 21.05
N MET A 127 16.01 14.57 21.68
CA MET A 127 15.97 13.23 21.07
C MET A 127 15.03 13.14 19.86
N ASP A 128 13.98 13.98 19.81
CA ASP A 128 13.02 14.02 18.69
C ASP A 128 13.74 14.19 17.34
N SER A 129 14.78 15.02 17.29
CA SER A 129 15.56 15.25 16.06
C SER A 129 16.19 13.96 15.52
N THR A 130 16.80 13.16 16.39
CA THR A 130 17.48 11.92 15.98
C THR A 130 16.48 10.82 15.64
N ILE A 131 15.36 10.75 16.37
CA ILE A 131 14.28 9.79 16.12
C ILE A 131 13.63 10.06 14.76
N LEU A 132 13.40 11.34 14.43
CA LEU A 132 12.59 11.73 13.28
C LEU A 132 13.39 12.02 12.02
N ALA A 133 14.69 12.34 12.12
CA ALA A 133 15.55 12.66 10.97
C ALA A 133 15.46 11.64 9.83
N PRO A 134 15.48 10.30 10.06
CA PRO A 134 15.47 9.33 8.96
C PRO A 134 14.19 9.33 8.13
N MET A 135 13.11 9.96 8.61
CA MET A 135 11.85 10.06 7.89
C MET A 135 11.75 11.31 7.02
N HIS A 136 12.59 12.33 7.23
CA HIS A 136 12.55 13.61 6.49
C HIS A 136 11.12 14.15 6.33
N GLY A 137 10.35 14.12 7.43
CA GLY A 137 8.92 14.39 7.42
C GLY A 137 8.54 15.71 8.09
N LEU A 138 7.27 15.80 8.46
CA LEU A 138 6.69 16.92 9.18
C LEU A 138 6.75 16.65 10.70
N ILE A 139 6.86 17.70 11.52
CA ILE A 139 6.71 17.60 12.98
C ILE A 139 5.80 18.70 13.52
N ALA A 140 4.72 18.31 14.22
CA ALA A 140 3.79 19.21 14.88
C ALA A 140 3.95 19.18 16.41
N PHE A 141 4.05 20.37 17.04
CA PHE A 141 4.33 20.50 18.46
C PHE A 141 3.87 21.83 19.08
N SER A 142 3.80 21.89 20.42
CA SER A 142 3.48 23.10 21.21
C SER A 142 4.49 23.25 22.36
N GLY A 143 5.31 24.30 22.30
CA GLY A 143 6.49 24.46 23.16
C GLY A 143 7.75 23.74 22.70
N GLY A 144 8.88 24.16 23.24
CA GLY A 144 10.19 23.55 23.01
C GLY A 144 11.28 24.57 23.28
N GLN A 145 12.40 24.16 23.89
CA GLN A 145 13.53 25.08 24.04
C GLN A 145 14.07 25.45 22.65
N PRO A 146 14.49 26.71 22.40
CA PRO A 146 14.94 27.13 21.08
C PRO A 146 16.01 26.24 20.45
N GLY A 147 16.97 25.76 21.25
CA GLY A 147 17.99 24.81 20.78
C GLY A 147 17.42 23.47 20.31
N PHE A 148 16.38 22.95 20.97
CA PHE A 148 15.73 21.70 20.55
C PHE A 148 14.94 21.89 19.25
N VAL A 149 14.30 23.04 19.11
CA VAL A 149 13.61 23.41 17.86
C VAL A 149 14.61 23.54 16.72
N GLN A 150 15.80 24.10 16.98
CA GLN A 150 16.86 24.18 15.97
C GLN A 150 17.33 22.78 15.54
N LEU A 151 17.54 21.85 16.47
CA LEU A 151 17.92 20.47 16.13
C LEU A 151 16.93 19.78 15.19
N LEU A 152 15.62 20.05 15.32
CA LEU A 152 14.61 19.52 14.39
C LEU A 152 14.75 20.12 12.98
N SER A 153 15.02 21.42 12.90
CA SER A 153 15.27 22.09 11.61
C SER A 153 16.55 21.58 10.96
N ASP A 154 17.62 21.41 11.74
CA ASP A 154 18.91 20.90 11.26
C ASP A 154 18.82 19.44 10.82
N ALA A 155 17.91 18.66 11.42
CA ALA A 155 17.57 17.31 11.00
C ALA A 155 16.78 17.26 9.66
N GLY A 156 16.45 18.42 9.08
CA GLY A 156 15.74 18.50 7.81
C GLY A 156 14.26 18.13 7.92
N LEU A 157 13.62 18.45 9.05
CA LEU A 157 12.17 18.32 9.23
C LEU A 157 11.48 19.64 8.91
N GLN A 158 10.24 19.58 8.44
CA GLN A 158 9.37 20.75 8.37
C GLN A 158 8.59 20.91 9.70
N LEU A 159 8.70 22.08 10.31
CA LEU A 159 8.18 22.33 11.65
C LEU A 159 6.83 23.06 11.63
N PHE A 160 5.84 22.49 12.32
CA PHE A 160 4.58 23.13 12.67
C PHE A 160 4.57 23.40 14.18
N SER A 161 4.84 24.65 14.56
CA SER A 161 4.89 25.07 15.96
C SER A 161 3.66 25.91 16.31
N GLN A 162 2.89 25.43 17.28
CA GLN A 162 1.74 26.17 17.82
C GLN A 162 2.17 27.54 18.39
N ASP A 163 3.32 27.60 19.06
CA ASP A 163 3.87 28.84 19.64
C ASP A 163 4.23 29.87 18.57
N ARG A 164 4.55 29.43 17.35
CA ARG A 164 4.85 30.28 16.20
C ARG A 164 3.62 30.56 15.33
N GLY A 165 2.43 30.16 15.77
CA GLY A 165 1.18 30.43 15.07
C GLY A 165 0.96 29.58 13.81
N ALA A 166 1.61 28.41 13.70
CA ALA A 166 1.32 27.47 12.63
C ALA A 166 -0.18 27.08 12.64
N PRO A 167 -0.79 26.80 11.48
CA PRO A 167 -2.20 26.42 11.42
C PRO A 167 -2.43 25.01 11.97
N GLY A 168 -3.70 24.65 12.17
CA GLY A 168 -4.09 23.28 12.54
C GLY A 168 -3.98 22.97 14.04
N PHE A 169 -3.78 23.97 14.90
CA PHE A 169 -3.83 23.82 16.36
C PHE A 169 -5.04 24.55 16.95
N ALA A 170 -5.67 23.93 17.96
CA ALA A 170 -6.76 24.54 18.71
C ALA A 170 -6.70 24.12 20.19
N ARG A 171 -7.23 24.96 21.09
CA ARG A 171 -7.48 24.55 22.48
C ARG A 171 -8.86 23.91 22.58
N LYS A 172 -8.92 22.65 23.03
CA LYS A 172 -10.15 21.89 23.17
C LYS A 172 -10.78 22.11 24.54
N SER A 173 -12.05 22.46 24.58
CA SER A 173 -12.83 22.57 25.82
C SER A 173 -13.28 21.19 26.32
N GLY A 174 -13.38 21.01 27.63
CA GLY A 174 -13.96 19.80 28.24
C GLY A 174 -13.03 18.59 28.37
N VAL A 175 -11.75 18.71 28.01
CA VAL A 175 -10.75 17.63 28.09
C VAL A 175 -9.64 17.86 29.13
N GLY A 176 -9.52 19.10 29.65
CA GLY A 176 -8.49 19.49 30.60
C GLY A 176 -8.24 21.00 30.56
N SER A 177 -7.51 21.51 31.55
CA SER A 177 -7.00 22.89 31.53
C SER A 177 -5.66 22.96 30.80
N ALA A 178 -5.25 24.16 30.39
CA ALA A 178 -3.89 24.37 29.93
C ALA A 178 -2.88 23.87 31.00
N PRO A 179 -1.79 23.19 30.61
CA PRO A 179 -1.30 23.01 29.24
C PRO A 179 -1.82 21.75 28.50
N HIS A 180 -2.77 20.99 29.06
CA HIS A 180 -3.19 19.65 28.59
C HIS A 180 -4.28 19.66 27.51
N ASN A 181 -4.53 20.80 26.88
CA ASN A 181 -5.71 20.99 26.04
C ASN A 181 -5.40 21.49 24.63
N VAL A 182 -4.16 21.48 24.18
CA VAL A 182 -3.81 21.77 22.78
C VAL A 182 -4.02 20.51 21.96
N TYR A 183 -4.82 20.59 20.90
CA TYR A 183 -5.05 19.50 19.95
C TYR A 183 -4.77 20.02 18.55
N GLY A 184 -4.60 19.12 17.60
CA GLY A 184 -4.46 19.53 16.21
C GLY A 184 -5.10 18.61 15.20
N THR A 185 -5.12 19.09 13.96
CA THR A 185 -5.79 18.49 12.81
C THR A 185 -4.75 18.06 11.77
N PRO A 186 -4.35 16.77 11.76
CA PRO A 186 -3.29 16.25 10.88
C PRO A 186 -3.40 16.64 9.40
N SER A 187 -4.63 16.62 8.85
CA SER A 187 -4.87 17.01 7.45
C SER A 187 -4.40 18.44 7.13
N THR A 188 -4.47 19.36 8.10
CA THR A 188 -4.00 20.74 7.91
C THR A 188 -2.49 20.78 7.73
N TRP A 189 -1.72 20.01 8.50
CA TRP A 189 -0.26 20.01 8.36
C TRP A 189 0.20 19.33 7.07
N TRP A 190 -0.42 18.21 6.67
CA TRP A 190 -0.16 17.60 5.37
C TRP A 190 -0.48 18.55 4.21
N SER A 191 -1.59 19.28 4.26
CA SER A 191 -1.93 20.25 3.20
C SER A 191 -0.99 21.47 3.16
N ASN A 192 -0.21 21.71 4.21
CA ASN A 192 0.78 22.79 4.28
C ASN A 192 2.23 22.27 4.17
N ALA A 193 2.42 21.02 3.76
CA ALA A 193 3.74 20.48 3.48
C ALA A 193 4.42 21.29 2.37
N ASP A 194 5.69 21.65 2.54
CA ASP A 194 6.45 22.40 1.54
C ASP A 194 6.93 21.51 0.39
N ALA A 195 7.53 22.11 -0.64
CA ALA A 195 7.97 21.38 -1.83
C ALA A 195 9.06 20.33 -1.57
N GLN A 196 9.80 20.44 -0.46
CA GLN A 196 10.85 19.50 -0.07
C GLN A 196 10.29 18.29 0.71
N HIS A 197 9.09 18.40 1.26
CA HIS A 197 8.45 17.38 2.09
C HIS A 197 7.18 16.83 1.44
N GLN A 198 7.27 16.32 0.20
CA GLN A 198 6.13 15.74 -0.53
C GLN A 198 6.19 14.22 -0.67
N ALA A 199 7.37 13.62 -0.45
CA ALA A 199 7.61 12.21 -0.70
C ALA A 199 7.15 11.34 0.49
N PRO A 200 6.69 10.10 0.23
CA PRO A 200 6.47 9.12 1.29
C PRO A 200 7.75 8.82 2.07
N PRO A 201 7.64 8.48 3.37
CA PRO A 201 8.81 8.16 4.18
C PRO A 201 9.52 6.91 3.67
N ALA A 202 10.83 6.85 3.90
CA ALA A 202 11.56 5.60 3.74
C ALA A 202 11.12 4.57 4.81
N PRO A 203 11.15 3.25 4.51
CA PRO A 203 10.93 2.22 5.52
C PRO A 203 11.93 2.35 6.67
N GLN A 204 11.43 2.32 7.90
CA GLN A 204 12.27 2.46 9.11
C GLN A 204 12.77 1.12 9.65
N PHE A 205 12.06 0.04 9.32
CA PHE A 205 12.40 -1.32 9.72
C PHE A 205 12.33 -2.27 8.52
N VAL A 206 13.09 -3.36 8.62
CA VAL A 206 12.89 -4.51 7.73
C VAL A 206 11.71 -5.31 8.28
N ILE A 207 10.57 -5.25 7.59
CA ILE A 207 9.34 -5.91 8.03
C ILE A 207 9.16 -7.22 7.25
N ALA A 208 9.10 -8.33 8.00
CA ALA A 208 8.87 -9.64 7.42
C ALA A 208 7.49 -9.71 6.76
N ARG A 209 7.43 -10.22 5.53
CA ARG A 209 6.17 -10.38 4.78
C ARG A 209 5.35 -11.59 5.24
N GLN A 210 5.99 -12.52 5.92
CA GLN A 210 5.43 -13.75 6.43
C GLN A 210 5.85 -13.90 7.88
N THR A 211 4.94 -14.40 8.71
CA THR A 211 5.18 -14.61 10.15
C THR A 211 6.34 -15.56 10.41
N SER A 212 6.56 -16.55 9.54
CA SER A 212 7.69 -17.49 9.62
C SER A 212 9.07 -16.83 9.47
N ALA A 213 9.12 -15.63 8.88
CA ALA A 213 10.36 -14.86 8.71
C ALA A 213 10.48 -13.70 9.71
N ALA A 214 9.51 -13.54 10.63
CA ALA A 214 9.53 -12.48 11.61
C ALA A 214 10.57 -12.77 12.71
N SER A 215 11.41 -11.78 13.01
CA SER A 215 12.35 -11.81 14.13
C SER A 215 11.79 -11.16 15.40
N ALA A 216 10.65 -10.47 15.30
CA ALA A 216 9.97 -9.88 16.44
C ALA A 216 9.22 -10.97 17.22
N VAL A 217 9.43 -10.99 18.53
CA VAL A 217 8.65 -11.84 19.45
C VAL A 217 7.36 -11.09 19.75
N VAL A 218 6.21 -11.77 19.60
CA VAL A 218 4.89 -11.26 20.02
C VAL A 218 4.72 -11.49 21.51
#